data_AF-Q2TTW9-F1
#
_entry.id   AF-Q2TTW9-F1
#
_cell.length_a   1.000
_cell.length_b   1.000
_cell.length_c   1.000
_cell.angle_alpha   90.00
_cell.angle_beta   90.00
_cell.angle_gamma   90.00
#
_symmetry.space_group_name_H-M   'P 1'
#
loop_
_entity.id
_entity.type
_entity.pdbx_description
1 polymer ?
#
loop_
_entity_poly.entity_id
_entity_poly.type
_entity_poly.pdbx_seq_one_letter_code
_entity_poly.pdbx_strand_id
1 'polypeptide(L)'
;MLCCGDFYQHTFDTSRDGNVNATLHEDITRYEARFRAAGIMVDCETLSRTWRCSATVCEFITGQLNIRISAHGTHTTQIEIVTDEARSAALHADNTMIKLFYREHHRYGCHSMNWGGSKGLDHFQDVCIVMGANHWMRLIQQKLAALPPSSRNRLYVACSRARGNIYFIPESHLRRFRN
;
A
#
# COMPACT_ATOMS: atom_id res chain seq x y z
N MET A 1 -12.98 -25.54 5.47
CA MET A 1 -12.90 -24.28 4.72
C MET A 1 -11.60 -23.59 5.11
N LEU A 2 -10.81 -23.10 4.16
CA LEU A 2 -9.58 -22.34 4.40
C LEU A 2 -9.81 -20.90 3.95
N CYS A 3 -9.52 -19.93 4.83
CA CYS A 3 -9.68 -18.50 4.56
C CYS A 3 -8.31 -17.82 4.75
N CYS A 4 -7.90 -17.02 3.78
CA CYS A 4 -6.64 -16.27 3.84
C CYS A 4 -6.92 -14.77 3.73
N GLY A 5 -6.21 -13.97 4.52
CA GLY A 5 -6.39 -12.52 4.54
C GLY A 5 -5.22 -11.81 5.21
N ASP A 6 -5.20 -10.49 5.07
CA ASP A 6 -4.23 -9.61 5.72
C ASP A 6 -5.00 -8.47 6.40
N PHE A 7 -4.91 -8.41 7.73
CA PHE A 7 -5.57 -7.42 8.58
C PHE A 7 -5.22 -5.98 8.20
N TYR A 8 -3.96 -5.74 7.84
CA TYR A 8 -3.45 -4.41 7.51
C TYR A 8 -3.72 -4.00 6.06
N GLN A 9 -4.24 -4.90 5.21
CA GLN A 9 -4.70 -4.56 3.86
C GLN A 9 -6.20 -4.27 3.80
N HIS A 10 -6.87 -4.01 4.92
CA HIS A 10 -8.27 -3.59 4.88
C HIS A 10 -8.40 -2.21 4.21
N THR A 11 -9.04 -2.17 3.03
CA THR A 11 -9.13 -0.97 2.18
C THR A 11 -10.55 -0.48 1.92
N PHE A 12 -11.57 -1.31 2.17
CA PHE A 12 -12.98 -0.99 1.93
C PHE A 12 -13.57 -0.16 3.08
N ASP A 13 -14.52 0.67 2.74
CA ASP A 13 -15.19 1.56 3.68
C ASP A 13 -16.21 0.77 4.52
N THR A 14 -16.06 0.84 5.85
CA THR A 14 -17.06 0.40 6.84
C THR A 14 -18.23 1.39 6.95
N SER A 15 -18.22 2.49 6.19
CA SER A 15 -19.26 3.53 6.22
C SER A 15 -20.66 3.01 5.84
N ARG A 16 -20.75 1.90 5.10
CA ARG A 16 -22.01 1.22 4.78
C ARG A 16 -22.51 0.31 5.92
N ASP A 17 -21.66 -0.07 6.86
CA ASP A 17 -21.97 -0.98 7.96
C ASP A 17 -22.44 -0.23 9.23
N GLY A 18 -22.47 1.10 9.19
CA GLY A 18 -22.89 1.94 10.32
C GLY A 18 -22.01 1.71 11.55
N ASN A 19 -22.63 1.58 12.74
CA ASN A 19 -21.91 1.29 13.99
C ASN A 19 -21.56 -0.20 14.17
N VAL A 20 -22.06 -1.09 13.31
CA VAL A 20 -21.82 -2.53 13.46
C VAL A 20 -20.35 -2.79 13.13
N ASN A 21 -19.61 -3.37 14.07
CA ASN A 21 -18.19 -3.72 13.90
C ASN A 21 -17.26 -2.55 13.54
N ALA A 22 -17.64 -1.30 13.83
CA ALA A 22 -16.80 -0.12 13.57
C ALA A 22 -15.37 -0.23 14.16
N THR A 23 -15.24 -0.92 15.30
CA THR A 23 -13.97 -1.13 16.02
C THR A 23 -13.28 -2.46 15.68
N LEU A 24 -13.79 -3.23 14.71
CA LEU A 24 -13.29 -4.58 14.39
C LEU A 24 -11.83 -4.58 13.90
N HIS A 25 -11.46 -3.55 13.13
CA HIS A 25 -10.13 -3.44 12.52
C HIS A 25 -9.18 -2.49 13.26
N GLU A 26 -9.47 -2.18 14.53
CA GLU A 26 -8.60 -1.34 15.37
C GLU A 26 -7.47 -2.14 16.03
N ASP A 27 -7.76 -3.37 16.46
CA ASP A 27 -6.85 -4.21 17.23
C ASP A 27 -6.84 -5.64 16.67
N ILE A 28 -5.66 -6.08 16.22
CA ILE A 28 -5.46 -7.41 15.65
C ILE A 28 -5.69 -8.52 16.69
N THR A 29 -5.30 -8.31 17.94
CA THR A 29 -5.51 -9.27 19.03
C THR A 29 -7.00 -9.49 19.27
N ARG A 30 -7.77 -8.40 19.32
CA ARG A 30 -9.23 -8.47 19.46
C ARG A 30 -9.88 -9.09 18.23
N TYR A 31 -9.37 -8.79 17.04
CA TYR A 31 -9.83 -9.38 15.78
C TYR A 31 -9.66 -10.90 15.79
N GLU A 32 -8.45 -11.39 16.07
CA GLU A 32 -8.14 -12.83 16.15
C GLU A 32 -8.93 -13.54 17.24
N ALA A 33 -9.11 -12.91 18.41
CA ALA A 33 -9.87 -13.48 19.52
C ALA A 33 -11.32 -13.81 19.14
N ARG A 34 -11.95 -13.04 18.25
CA ARG A 34 -13.30 -13.33 17.76
C ARG A 34 -13.36 -14.61 16.93
N PHE A 35 -12.36 -14.86 16.08
CA PHE A 35 -12.27 -16.11 15.32
C PHE A 35 -12.02 -17.30 16.25
N ARG A 36 -11.10 -17.17 17.20
CA ARG A 36 -10.83 -18.21 18.21
C ARG A 36 -12.09 -18.56 19.01
N ALA A 37 -12.85 -17.56 19.45
CA ALA A 37 -14.11 -17.75 20.18
C ALA A 37 -15.19 -18.45 19.34
N ALA A 38 -15.16 -18.30 18.01
CA ALA A 38 -16.04 -19.01 17.09
C ALA A 38 -15.55 -20.44 16.74
N GLY A 39 -14.50 -20.94 17.41
CA GLY A 39 -13.92 -22.26 17.14
C GLY A 39 -13.05 -22.30 15.88
N ILE A 40 -12.67 -21.15 15.33
CA ILE A 40 -11.81 -21.05 14.14
C ILE A 40 -10.35 -20.94 14.59
N MET A 41 -9.52 -21.87 14.11
CA MET A 41 -8.08 -21.83 14.31
C MET A 41 -7.48 -20.68 13.50
N VAL A 42 -6.73 -19.80 14.18
CA VAL A 42 -6.01 -18.68 13.57
C VAL A 42 -4.53 -19.06 13.49
N ASP A 43 -4.03 -19.17 12.27
CA ASP A 43 -2.62 -19.43 11.98
C ASP A 43 -1.95 -18.15 11.45
N CYS A 44 -0.90 -17.72 12.14
CA CYS A 44 -0.12 -16.53 11.80
C CYS A 44 1.29 -16.86 11.27
N GLU A 45 1.65 -18.15 11.17
CA GLU A 45 3.00 -18.62 10.87
C GLU A 45 3.16 -18.99 9.39
N THR A 46 2.21 -19.76 8.83
CA THR A 46 2.36 -20.40 7.51
C THR A 46 2.61 -19.40 6.37
N LEU A 47 1.99 -18.22 6.42
CA LEU A 47 2.13 -17.15 5.41
C LEU A 47 2.75 -15.87 5.99
N SER A 48 3.61 -16.02 6.99
CA SER A 48 4.28 -14.89 7.68
C SER A 48 5.27 -14.11 6.81
N ARG A 49 5.69 -14.67 5.67
CA ARG A 49 6.69 -14.11 4.76
C ARG A 49 6.15 -13.96 3.33
N THR A 50 6.56 -12.90 2.63
CA THR A 50 6.14 -12.61 1.25
C THR A 50 7.15 -13.11 0.22
N TRP A 51 6.65 -13.74 -0.84
CA TRP A 51 7.44 -14.09 -2.03
C TRP A 51 7.51 -12.96 -3.06
N ARG A 52 6.62 -11.98 -2.95
CA ARG A 52 6.47 -10.91 -3.94
C ARG A 52 7.44 -9.76 -3.70
N CYS A 53 7.45 -9.25 -2.47
CA CYS A 53 8.18 -8.03 -2.15
C CYS A 53 9.64 -8.35 -1.83
N SER A 54 10.53 -7.47 -2.27
CA SER A 54 11.94 -7.51 -1.93
C SER A 54 12.18 -7.24 -0.45
N ALA A 55 13.39 -7.57 0.03
CA ALA A 55 13.81 -7.24 1.39
C ALA A 55 13.71 -5.71 1.64
N THR A 56 14.15 -4.90 0.68
CA THR A 56 14.09 -3.43 0.74
C THR A 56 12.66 -2.91 0.90
N VAL A 57 11.70 -3.46 0.16
CA VAL A 57 10.28 -3.07 0.28
C VAL A 57 9.70 -3.48 1.63
N CYS A 58 10.05 -4.69 2.11
CA CYS A 58 9.58 -5.17 3.42
C CYS A 58 10.14 -4.32 4.58
N GLU A 59 11.42 -3.97 4.52
CA GLU A 59 12.08 -3.07 5.48
C GLU A 59 11.45 -1.68 5.46
N PHE A 60 11.17 -1.14 4.28
CA PHE A 60 10.47 0.13 4.16
C PHE A 60 9.07 0.08 4.79
N ILE A 61 8.27 -0.94 4.49
CA ILE A 61 6.92 -1.09 5.06
C ILE A 61 7.00 -1.22 6.59
N THR A 62 7.90 -2.06 7.09
CA THR A 62 8.08 -2.27 8.53
C THR A 62 8.54 -0.99 9.22
N GLY A 63 9.56 -0.31 8.69
CA GLY A 63 10.13 0.89 9.31
C GLY A 63 9.25 2.14 9.18
N GLN A 64 8.63 2.36 8.02
CA GLN A 64 7.87 3.58 7.74
C GLN A 64 6.39 3.48 8.09
N LEU A 65 5.77 2.30 7.93
CA LEU A 65 4.34 2.09 8.19
C LEU A 65 4.06 1.40 9.53
N ASN A 66 5.09 0.87 10.20
CA ASN A 66 4.96 0.06 11.42
C ASN A 66 4.01 -1.14 11.22
N ILE A 67 4.10 -1.77 10.03
CA ILE A 67 3.39 -3.00 9.68
C ILE A 67 4.45 -4.07 9.46
N ARG A 68 4.47 -5.10 10.32
CA ARG A 68 5.47 -6.16 10.24
C ARG A 68 5.23 -7.02 9.00
N ILE A 69 6.21 -7.04 8.11
CA ILE A 69 6.25 -7.92 6.93
C ILE A 69 7.72 -8.29 6.68
N SER A 70 7.95 -9.50 6.18
CA SER A 70 9.31 -9.94 5.84
C SER A 70 9.32 -10.72 4.52
N ALA A 71 10.37 -10.54 3.73
CA ALA A 71 10.54 -11.26 2.46
C ALA A 71 10.98 -12.70 2.71
N HIS A 72 10.58 -13.65 1.86
CA HIS A 72 11.14 -15.00 1.83
C HIS A 72 12.58 -15.01 1.28
N GLY A 73 12.80 -14.26 0.20
CA GLY A 73 14.11 -14.12 -0.43
C GLY A 73 14.94 -12.97 0.13
N THR A 74 16.16 -12.84 -0.38
CA THR A 74 17.13 -11.79 -0.01
C THR A 74 17.36 -10.77 -1.12
N HIS A 75 16.60 -10.84 -2.20
CA HIS A 75 16.72 -9.87 -3.30
C HIS A 75 16.33 -8.48 -2.82
N THR A 76 17.05 -7.48 -3.32
CA THR A 76 16.87 -6.07 -3.00
C THR A 76 16.41 -5.33 -4.25
N THR A 77 15.68 -4.24 -4.05
CA THR A 77 15.19 -3.38 -5.13
C THR A 77 15.36 -1.92 -4.73
N GLN A 78 15.11 -1.00 -5.65
CA GLN A 78 15.25 0.43 -5.40
C GLN A 78 13.93 1.04 -4.90
N ILE A 79 14.03 1.90 -3.90
CA ILE A 79 12.98 2.84 -3.53
C ILE A 79 13.51 4.25 -3.80
N GLU A 80 12.87 4.97 -4.72
CA GLU A 80 13.29 6.30 -5.12
C GLU A 80 12.25 7.34 -4.74
N ILE A 81 12.70 8.43 -4.11
CA ILE A 81 11.89 9.62 -3.86
C ILE A 81 12.20 10.64 -4.96
N VAL A 82 11.27 10.84 -5.89
CA VAL A 82 11.48 11.68 -7.07
C VAL A 82 10.99 13.09 -6.79
N THR A 83 11.93 14.01 -6.61
CA THR A 83 11.66 15.45 -6.41
C THR A 83 11.77 16.27 -7.70
N ASP A 84 12.27 15.67 -8.77
CA ASP A 84 12.38 16.32 -10.07
C ASP A 84 11.07 16.22 -10.87
N GLU A 85 10.61 17.35 -11.40
CA GLU A 85 9.38 17.42 -12.19
C GLU A 85 9.50 16.71 -13.54
N ALA A 86 10.66 16.83 -14.22
CA ALA A 86 10.85 16.21 -15.53
C ALA A 86 10.85 14.68 -15.42
N ARG A 87 11.49 14.13 -14.39
CA ARG A 87 11.47 12.70 -14.08
C ARG A 87 10.07 12.22 -13.67
N SER A 88 9.33 13.04 -12.92
CA SER A 88 7.93 12.74 -12.58
C SER A 88 7.04 12.68 -13.83
N ALA A 89 7.25 13.59 -14.80
CA ALA A 89 6.56 13.57 -16.09
C ALA A 89 6.95 12.35 -16.94
N ALA A 90 8.23 11.95 -16.95
CA ALA A 90 8.68 10.75 -17.63
C ALA A 90 8.03 9.47 -17.05
N LEU A 91 7.98 9.35 -15.72
CA LEU A 91 7.32 8.24 -15.05
C LEU A 91 5.81 8.21 -15.32
N HIS A 92 5.16 9.37 -15.40
CA HIS A 92 3.75 9.48 -15.76
C HIS A 92 3.47 8.95 -17.17
N ALA A 93 4.32 9.30 -18.14
CA ALA A 93 4.19 8.90 -19.54
C ALA A 93 4.53 7.43 -19.80
N ASP A 94 5.30 6.77 -18.93
CA ASP A 94 5.67 5.36 -19.07
C ASP A 94 4.48 4.42 -18.83
N ASN A 95 3.93 3.86 -19.90
CA ASN A 95 2.77 2.95 -19.82
C ASN A 95 3.11 1.52 -19.36
N THR A 96 4.39 1.15 -19.29
CA THR A 96 4.81 -0.18 -18.79
C THR A 96 4.68 -0.28 -17.27
N MET A 97 4.72 0.87 -16.58
CA MET A 97 4.64 0.97 -15.13
C MET A 97 3.29 1.56 -14.68
N ILE A 98 2.70 0.92 -13.67
CA ILE A 98 1.43 1.38 -13.07
C ILE A 98 1.65 2.61 -12.18
N LYS A 99 0.77 3.61 -12.30
CA LYS A 99 0.70 4.75 -11.39
C LYS A 99 -0.41 4.54 -10.36
N LEU A 100 -0.03 4.43 -9.10
CA LEU A 100 -0.93 4.18 -7.99
C LEU A 100 -1.22 5.50 -7.27
N PHE A 101 -2.47 5.97 -7.32
CA PHE A 101 -2.93 7.20 -6.67
C PHE A 101 -3.74 6.89 -5.41
N TYR A 102 -3.79 7.81 -4.45
CA TYR A 102 -4.65 7.62 -3.29
C TYR A 102 -6.15 7.52 -3.67
N ARG A 103 -6.58 8.36 -4.61
CA ARG A 103 -7.94 8.44 -5.18
C ARG A 103 -7.89 9.09 -6.56
N GLU A 104 -9.01 9.10 -7.28
CA GLU A 104 -9.22 9.89 -8.52
C GLU A 104 -8.16 9.66 -9.62
N HIS A 105 -7.52 8.50 -9.67
CA HIS A 105 -6.46 8.21 -10.66
C HIS A 105 -6.88 8.48 -12.11
N HIS A 106 -8.15 8.24 -12.45
CA HIS A 106 -8.73 8.41 -13.78
C HIS A 106 -8.58 9.83 -14.35
N ARG A 107 -8.37 10.84 -13.49
CA ARG A 107 -8.20 12.23 -13.90
C ARG A 107 -6.84 12.50 -14.57
N TYR A 108 -5.88 11.61 -14.45
CA TYR A 108 -4.50 11.85 -14.88
C TYR A 108 -4.15 11.22 -16.23
N GLY A 109 -5.08 10.54 -16.90
CA GLY A 109 -4.89 10.08 -18.28
C GLY A 109 -3.72 9.12 -18.51
N CYS A 110 -3.30 8.35 -17.51
CA CYS A 110 -2.18 7.40 -17.60
C CYS A 110 -2.57 6.00 -17.11
N HIS A 111 -1.75 4.99 -17.43
CA HIS A 111 -1.90 3.63 -16.90
C HIS A 111 -1.84 3.68 -15.36
N SER A 112 -3.01 3.62 -14.71
CA SER A 112 -3.15 4.01 -13.30
C SER A 112 -4.31 3.32 -12.60
N MET A 113 -4.27 3.36 -11.26
CA MET A 113 -5.31 2.82 -10.39
C MET A 113 -5.23 3.47 -9.00
N ASN A 114 -6.29 3.34 -8.20
CA ASN A 114 -6.24 3.74 -6.79
C ASN A 114 -5.47 2.72 -5.93
N TRP A 115 -4.77 3.17 -4.89
CA TRP A 115 -4.03 2.34 -3.93
C TRP A 115 -4.86 1.17 -3.41
N GLY A 116 -6.06 1.46 -2.91
CA GLY A 116 -6.96 0.44 -2.39
C GLY A 116 -7.53 -0.50 -3.45
N GLY A 117 -7.71 -0.01 -4.69
CA GLY A 117 -8.20 -0.80 -5.83
C GLY A 117 -7.15 -1.80 -6.36
N SER A 118 -5.88 -1.58 -6.03
CA SER A 118 -4.79 -2.48 -6.43
C SER A 118 -4.72 -3.79 -5.63
N LYS A 119 -5.48 -3.89 -4.55
CA LYS A 119 -5.45 -5.04 -3.64
C LYS A 119 -5.69 -6.36 -4.38
N GLY A 120 -4.83 -7.33 -4.11
CA GLY A 120 -4.91 -8.68 -4.69
C GLY A 120 -4.26 -8.82 -6.07
N LEU A 121 -3.93 -7.73 -6.74
CA LEU A 121 -3.23 -7.78 -8.03
C LEU A 121 -1.75 -8.13 -7.84
N ASP A 122 -1.23 -8.94 -8.76
CA ASP A 122 0.10 -9.56 -8.68
C ASP A 122 0.79 -9.62 -10.05
N HIS A 123 0.75 -8.55 -10.84
CA HIS A 123 1.36 -8.52 -12.17
C HIS A 123 2.26 -7.31 -12.39
N PHE A 124 2.44 -6.46 -11.37
CA PHE A 124 3.28 -5.29 -11.47
C PHE A 124 4.72 -5.64 -11.13
N GLN A 125 5.64 -5.31 -12.05
CA GLN A 125 7.07 -5.38 -11.77
C GLN A 125 7.45 -4.18 -10.91
N ASP A 126 7.48 -2.99 -11.50
CA ASP A 126 7.74 -1.73 -10.82
C ASP A 126 6.44 -0.94 -10.62
N VAL A 127 6.42 -0.05 -9.62
CA VAL A 127 5.26 0.80 -9.33
C VAL A 127 5.68 2.25 -9.10
N CYS A 128 4.87 3.18 -9.59
CA CYS A 128 4.97 4.59 -9.26
C CYS A 128 3.83 4.96 -8.31
N ILE A 129 4.15 5.36 -7.09
CA ILE A 129 3.18 5.75 -6.06
C ILE A 129 3.08 7.28 -6.03
N VAL A 130 1.92 7.78 -6.43
CA VAL A 130 1.61 9.21 -6.47
C VAL A 130 1.06 9.67 -5.13
N MET A 131 1.79 10.58 -4.48
CA MET A 131 1.54 11.03 -3.12
C MET A 131 0.92 12.43 -3.12
N GLY A 132 -0.32 12.55 -2.64
CA GLY A 132 -0.91 13.86 -2.35
C GLY A 132 -0.14 14.60 -1.25
N ALA A 133 -0.31 15.92 -1.14
CA ALA A 133 0.52 16.81 -0.32
C ALA A 133 0.76 16.31 1.12
N ASN A 134 -0.29 15.89 1.83
CA ASN A 134 -0.19 15.39 3.21
C ASN A 134 0.59 14.07 3.31
N HIS A 135 0.41 13.16 2.34
CA HIS A 135 1.13 11.90 2.29
C HIS A 135 2.60 12.14 1.96
N TRP A 136 2.87 13.02 1.00
CA TRP A 136 4.22 13.40 0.60
C TRP A 136 5.01 14.01 1.77
N MET A 137 4.41 14.99 2.47
CA MET A 137 5.04 15.60 3.65
C MET A 137 5.41 14.55 4.71
N ARG A 138 4.52 13.59 4.97
CA ARG A 138 4.77 12.52 5.95
C ARG A 138 5.82 11.51 5.48
N LEU A 139 5.92 11.24 4.17
CA LEU A 139 7.01 10.43 3.61
C LEU A 139 8.36 11.12 3.86
N ILE A 140 8.49 12.40 3.52
CA ILE A 140 9.73 13.17 3.70
C ILE A 140 10.11 13.28 5.19
N GLN A 141 9.13 13.45 6.08
CA GLN A 141 9.35 13.52 7.51
C GLN A 141 9.53 12.16 8.21
N GLN A 142 9.42 11.04 7.47
CA GLN A 142 9.43 9.67 8.01
C GLN A 142 8.35 9.43 9.09
N LYS A 143 7.17 10.02 8.88
CA LYS A 143 6.00 9.97 9.79
C LYS A 143 4.80 9.28 9.16
N LEU A 144 5.03 8.33 8.25
CA LEU A 144 3.97 7.59 7.58
C LEU A 144 3.19 6.68 8.54
N ALA A 145 3.82 6.17 9.61
CA ALA A 145 3.17 5.37 10.64
C ALA A 145 2.03 6.11 11.36
N ALA A 146 2.10 7.45 11.41
CA ALA A 146 1.10 8.34 11.99
C ALA A 146 -0.04 8.72 11.01
N LEU A 147 -0.09 8.13 9.82
CA LEU A 147 -1.25 8.24 8.94
C LEU A 147 -2.48 7.56 9.60
N PRO A 148 -3.69 8.06 9.31
CA PRO A 148 -4.90 7.35 9.69
C PRO A 148 -4.87 5.90 9.18
N PRO A 149 -5.40 4.91 9.92
CA PRO A 149 -5.35 3.50 9.53
C PRO A 149 -5.81 3.25 8.09
N SER A 150 -6.89 3.91 7.63
CA SER A 150 -7.38 3.77 6.26
C SER A 150 -6.37 4.18 5.19
N SER A 151 -5.72 5.34 5.36
CA SER A 151 -4.66 5.81 4.46
C SER A 151 -3.40 4.94 4.54
N ARG A 152 -3.00 4.56 5.75
CA ARG A 152 -1.81 3.74 6.00
C ARG A 152 -1.95 2.36 5.38
N ASN A 153 -3.11 1.72 5.55
CA ASN A 153 -3.42 0.41 4.98
C ASN A 153 -3.45 0.46 3.45
N ARG A 154 -4.05 1.50 2.86
CA ARG A 154 -4.03 1.70 1.40
C ARG A 154 -2.60 1.89 0.88
N LEU A 155 -1.77 2.67 1.57
CA LEU A 155 -0.37 2.84 1.19
C LEU A 155 0.41 1.53 1.32
N TYR A 156 0.15 0.73 2.35
CA TYR A 156 0.71 -0.61 2.47
C TYR A 156 0.30 -1.51 1.28
N VAL A 157 -0.96 -1.48 0.86
CA VAL A 157 -1.39 -2.18 -0.36
C VAL A 157 -0.57 -1.72 -1.57
N ALA A 158 -0.44 -0.39 -1.78
CA ALA A 158 0.30 0.16 -2.91
C ALA A 158 1.79 -0.27 -2.91
N CYS A 159 2.48 -0.18 -1.77
CA CYS A 159 3.88 -0.60 -1.66
C CYS A 159 4.03 -2.11 -1.91
N SER A 160 3.12 -2.93 -1.37
CA SER A 160 3.17 -4.39 -1.50
C SER A 160 2.80 -4.91 -2.88
N ARG A 161 2.50 -4.02 -3.85
CA ARG A 161 2.28 -4.40 -5.25
C ARG A 161 3.56 -4.52 -6.06
N ALA A 162 4.65 -3.90 -5.61
CA ALA A 162 5.93 -3.95 -6.31
C ALA A 162 6.62 -5.31 -6.11
N ARG A 163 7.01 -5.95 -7.21
CA ARG A 163 8.04 -7.01 -7.21
C ARG A 163 9.44 -6.42 -7.31
N GLY A 164 9.55 -5.32 -8.06
CA GLY A 164 10.76 -4.57 -8.32
C GLY A 164 10.80 -3.27 -7.52
N ASN A 165 10.98 -2.17 -8.24
CA ASN A 165 11.25 -0.85 -7.71
C ASN A 165 9.97 -0.09 -7.35
N ILE A 166 10.11 0.82 -6.39
CA ILE A 166 9.07 1.79 -6.02
C ILE A 166 9.58 3.20 -6.30
N TYR A 167 8.80 3.97 -7.03
CA TYR A 167 9.04 5.40 -7.24
C TYR A 167 7.95 6.20 -6.52
N PHE A 168 8.32 7.03 -5.55
CA PHE A 168 7.40 7.98 -4.92
C PHE A 168 7.50 9.33 -5.62
N ILE A 169 6.38 9.85 -6.10
CA ILE A 169 6.31 11.18 -6.72
C ILE A 169 5.22 12.03 -6.07
N PRO A 170 5.38 13.36 -5.95
CA PRO A 170 4.33 14.22 -5.44
C PRO A 170 3.29 14.49 -6.53
N GLU A 171 2.01 14.39 -6.16
CA GLU A 171 0.88 14.66 -7.06
C GLU A 171 0.91 16.09 -7.64
N SER A 172 1.55 17.04 -6.96
CA SER A 172 1.75 18.40 -7.44
C SER A 172 2.49 18.47 -8.78
N HIS A 173 3.43 17.56 -9.04
CA HIS A 173 4.16 17.51 -10.32
C HIS A 173 3.27 17.08 -11.48
N LEU A 174 2.16 16.41 -11.19
CA LEU A 174 1.24 15.89 -12.19
C LEU A 174 0.04 16.80 -12.44
N ARG A 175 -0.05 17.97 -11.79
CA ARG A 175 -1.21 18.89 -11.93
C ARG A 175 -1.51 19.26 -13.38
N ARG A 176 -0.48 19.42 -14.21
CA ARG A 176 -0.62 19.74 -15.64
C ARG A 176 -1.31 18.65 -16.47
N PHE A 177 -1.36 17.42 -15.96
CA PHE A 177 -1.99 16.27 -16.63
C PHE A 177 -3.39 15.96 -16.09
N ARG A 178 -3.89 16.75 -15.13
CA ARG A 178 -5.19 16.51 -14.50
C ARG A 178 -6.30 17.11 -15.37
N ASN A 179 -7.20 16.25 -15.82
CA ASN A 179 -8.46 16.61 -16.46
C ASN A 179 -9.51 17.12 -15.45
#